data_AF-A0AAX3P746-F1
#
_entry.id   AF-A0AAX3P746-F1
#
_cell.length_a   1.000
_cell.length_b   1.000
_cell.length_c   1.000
_cell.angle_alpha   90.00
_cell.angle_beta   90.00
_cell.angle_gamma   90.00
#
_symmetry.space_group_name_H-M   'P 1'
#
loop_
_entity.id
_entity.type
_entity.pdbx_description
1 polymer ?
#
loop_
_entity_poly.entity_id
_entity_poly.type
_entity_poly.pdbx_seq_one_letter_code
_entity_poly.pdbx_strand_id
1 'polypeptide(L)'
;MDLSSYGLQRVKLNHAITLDDEESELEPQNPNPRGAHGTEKETDPLDEIIKSFNEKWFQGWSSTPEEQRVKFVNIVDSVKRHPDFSAKYQNNPDPINRGLAFEKILKEVMLQRRKEDLELYKLFANDTAFYTSYAQNVQRMVGF
;
A
#
# COMPACT_ATOMS: atom_id res chain seq x y z
N MET A 1 -38.69 -5.06 23.79
CA MET A 1 -38.66 -5.27 22.33
C MET A 1 -40.06 -5.68 21.92
N ASP A 2 -40.79 -4.80 21.25
CA ASP A 2 -42.17 -5.01 20.84
C ASP A 2 -42.20 -5.59 19.41
N LEU A 3 -42.83 -6.75 19.23
CA LEU A 3 -42.89 -7.51 17.97
C LEU A 3 -44.11 -7.15 17.11
N SER A 4 -44.82 -6.07 17.42
CA SER A 4 -46.06 -5.65 16.77
C SER A 4 -45.94 -5.20 15.30
N SER A 5 -44.73 -5.10 14.73
CA SER A 5 -44.52 -4.59 13.35
C SER A 5 -44.33 -5.67 12.26
N TYR A 6 -44.40 -6.97 12.59
CA TYR A 6 -44.31 -8.06 11.60
C TYR A 6 -45.68 -8.57 11.13
N GLY A 7 -46.73 -7.74 11.21
CA GLY A 7 -48.02 -8.03 10.61
C GLY A 7 -47.99 -7.77 9.10
N LEU A 8 -47.54 -8.75 8.31
CA LEU A 8 -47.81 -8.78 6.86
C LEU A 8 -49.33 -8.77 6.66
N GLN A 9 -49.88 -7.60 6.34
CA GLN A 9 -51.30 -7.41 6.09
C GLN A 9 -51.70 -8.18 4.82
N ARG A 10 -52.39 -9.32 4.98
CA ARG A 10 -53.02 -10.05 3.87
C ARG A 10 -54.23 -9.24 3.39
N VAL A 11 -54.07 -8.43 2.35
CA VAL A 11 -55.15 -7.54 1.84
C VAL A 11 -56.15 -8.28 0.94
N LYS A 12 -55.81 -9.45 0.37
CA LYS A 12 -56.74 -10.24 -0.47
C LYS A 12 -56.51 -11.75 -0.30
N LEU A 13 -57.54 -12.47 0.13
CA LEU A 13 -57.57 -13.94 0.21
C LEU A 13 -58.24 -14.47 -1.08
N ASN A 14 -57.63 -15.46 -1.75
CA ASN A 14 -58.11 -16.08 -3.00
C ASN A 14 -58.01 -15.25 -4.29
N HIS A 15 -57.02 -14.37 -4.44
CA HIS A 15 -56.71 -13.81 -5.77
C HIS A 15 -55.89 -14.84 -6.56
N ALA A 16 -56.44 -15.36 -7.65
CA ALA A 16 -55.66 -16.13 -8.61
C ALA A 16 -54.68 -15.16 -9.29
N ILE A 17 -53.38 -15.43 -9.19
CA ILE A 17 -52.36 -14.71 -9.95
C ILE A 17 -52.32 -15.43 -11.31
N THR A 18 -52.93 -14.84 -12.32
CA THR A 18 -52.75 -15.29 -13.70
C THR A 18 -51.39 -14.83 -14.18
N LEU A 19 -50.55 -15.79 -14.60
CA LEU A 19 -49.36 -15.50 -15.38
C LEU A 19 -49.79 -15.14 -16.79
N ASP A 20 -49.23 -14.08 -17.35
CA ASP A 20 -49.38 -13.77 -18.76
C ASP A 20 -48.53 -14.78 -19.55
N ASP A 21 -49.16 -15.55 -20.44
CA ASP A 21 -48.52 -16.62 -21.23
C ASP A 21 -47.93 -16.09 -22.55
N GLU A 22 -47.95 -14.76 -22.77
CA GLU A 22 -47.30 -14.14 -23.92
C GLU A 22 -45.77 -14.28 -23.84
N GLU A 23 -45.17 -14.75 -24.93
CA GLU A 23 -43.72 -14.94 -25.04
C GLU A 23 -43.02 -13.58 -24.99
N SER A 24 -42.31 -13.34 -23.89
CA SER A 24 -41.52 -12.12 -23.68
C SER A 24 -40.11 -12.32 -24.26
N GLU A 25 -39.81 -11.69 -25.38
CA GLU A 25 -38.45 -11.61 -25.91
C GLU A 25 -37.66 -10.52 -25.15
N LEU A 26 -36.61 -10.93 -24.46
CA LEU A 26 -35.61 -10.01 -23.93
C LEU A 26 -34.58 -9.74 -25.03
N GLU A 27 -34.39 -8.47 -25.38
CA GLU A 27 -33.27 -8.11 -26.26
C GLU A 27 -31.96 -8.61 -25.65
N PRO A 28 -31.05 -9.19 -26.46
CA PRO A 28 -29.75 -9.61 -25.97
C PRO A 28 -29.07 -8.43 -25.29
N GLN A 29 -28.58 -8.66 -24.06
CA GLN A 29 -27.68 -7.68 -23.45
C GLN A 29 -26.55 -7.42 -24.44
N ASN A 30 -26.45 -6.16 -24.85
CA ASN A 30 -25.56 -5.61 -25.86
C ASN A 30 -24.32 -6.52 -26.09
N PRO A 31 -24.23 -7.18 -27.26
CA PRO A 31 -23.21 -8.18 -27.54
C PRO A 31 -21.84 -7.56 -27.79
N ASN A 32 -21.69 -6.24 -27.68
CA ASN A 32 -20.39 -5.59 -27.85
C ASN A 32 -19.49 -6.04 -26.69
N PRO A 33 -18.57 -7.01 -26.90
CA PRO A 33 -17.54 -7.23 -25.91
C PRO A 33 -16.80 -5.90 -25.90
N ARG A 34 -16.71 -5.24 -24.75
CA ARG A 34 -15.72 -4.17 -24.62
C ARG A 34 -14.40 -4.82 -25.00
N GLY A 35 -13.95 -4.60 -26.23
CA GLY A 35 -12.62 -4.96 -26.65
C GLY A 35 -11.74 -4.30 -25.63
N ALA A 36 -11.04 -5.11 -24.83
CA ALA A 36 -10.11 -4.62 -23.83
C ALA A 36 -8.85 -4.06 -24.53
N HIS A 37 -9.04 -3.16 -25.49
CA HIS A 37 -8.12 -2.07 -25.71
C HIS A 37 -8.35 -1.03 -24.61
N GLY A 38 -8.21 -1.47 -23.36
CA GLY A 38 -7.79 -0.59 -22.30
C GLY A 38 -6.27 -0.57 -22.42
N THR A 39 -5.69 0.58 -22.73
CA THR A 39 -4.33 0.90 -22.32
C THR A 39 -4.29 0.89 -20.79
N GLU A 40 -4.45 -0.28 -20.16
CA GLU A 40 -3.98 -0.50 -18.82
C GLU A 40 -2.47 -0.38 -18.94
N LYS A 41 -2.00 0.85 -18.72
CA LYS A 41 -0.63 1.10 -18.36
C LYS A 41 -0.34 0.06 -17.28
N GLU A 42 0.55 -0.90 -17.53
CA GLU A 42 1.05 -1.80 -16.50
C GLU A 42 1.69 -0.89 -15.43
N THR A 43 0.88 -0.45 -14.48
CA THR A 43 1.35 0.26 -13.31
C THR A 43 1.84 -0.82 -12.38
N ASP A 44 3.16 -0.84 -12.16
CA ASP A 44 3.78 -1.71 -11.18
C ASP A 44 3.03 -1.58 -9.84
N PRO A 45 2.65 -2.70 -9.17
CA PRO A 45 1.98 -2.64 -7.87
C PRO A 45 2.75 -1.78 -6.86
N LEU A 46 4.07 -1.68 -6.97
CA LEU A 46 4.88 -0.77 -6.15
C LEU A 46 4.56 0.70 -6.45
N ASP A 47 4.38 1.08 -7.71
CA ASP A 47 4.04 2.45 -8.11
C ASP A 47 2.66 2.85 -7.62
N GLU A 48 1.71 1.93 -7.59
CA GLU A 48 0.37 2.19 -7.03
C GLU A 48 0.42 2.38 -5.49
N ILE A 49 1.20 1.56 -4.78
CA ILE A 49 1.42 1.71 -3.34
C ILE A 49 2.10 3.05 -3.04
N ILE A 50 3.13 3.42 -3.80
CA ILE A 50 3.82 4.71 -3.63
C ILE A 50 2.88 5.86 -3.94
N LYS A 51 2.13 5.80 -5.04
CA LYS A 51 1.18 6.85 -5.43
C LYS A 51 0.10 7.07 -4.36
N SER A 52 -0.56 6.00 -3.92
CA SER A 52 -1.62 6.08 -2.89
C SER A 52 -1.08 6.55 -1.53
N PHE A 53 0.14 6.11 -1.16
CA PHE A 53 0.81 6.60 0.04
C PHE A 53 1.09 8.11 -0.07
N ASN A 54 1.55 8.56 -1.23
CA ASN A 54 1.85 9.96 -1.46
C ASN A 54 0.58 10.82 -1.43
N GLU A 55 -0.47 10.43 -2.15
CA GLU A 55 -1.73 11.19 -2.16
C GLU A 55 -2.27 11.47 -0.75
N LYS A 56 -2.06 10.52 0.18
CA LYS A 56 -2.53 10.64 1.56
C LYS A 56 -1.58 11.40 2.50
N TRP A 57 -0.27 11.32 2.30
CA TRP A 57 0.73 11.79 3.28
C TRP A 57 1.71 12.85 2.75
N PHE A 58 1.68 13.18 1.45
CA PHE A 58 2.77 13.89 0.77
C PHE A 58 2.70 15.42 0.77
N GLN A 59 1.85 16.05 1.57
CA GLN A 59 1.96 17.51 1.73
C GLN A 59 3.24 17.95 2.46
N GLY A 60 4.08 17.02 2.97
CA GLY A 60 5.25 17.36 3.79
C GLY A 60 6.54 16.57 3.56
N TRP A 61 6.62 15.69 2.55
CA TRP A 61 7.85 14.95 2.25
C TRP A 61 8.55 15.59 1.03
N SER A 62 9.68 16.26 1.24
CA SER A 62 10.38 17.07 0.22
C SER A 62 11.21 16.30 -0.81
N SER A 63 10.89 15.02 -1.08
CA SER A 63 11.66 14.13 -1.98
C SER A 63 10.99 13.96 -3.34
N THR A 64 11.77 13.72 -4.40
CA THR A 64 11.22 13.35 -5.72
C THR A 64 10.55 11.96 -5.68
N PRO A 65 9.60 11.65 -6.58
CA PRO A 65 8.96 10.33 -6.64
C PRO A 65 9.94 9.15 -6.73
N GLU A 66 11.02 9.33 -7.48
CA GLU A 66 12.09 8.33 -7.64
C GLU A 66 12.83 8.10 -6.32
N GLU A 67 13.18 9.17 -5.60
CA GLU A 67 13.84 9.06 -4.29
C GLU A 67 12.94 8.34 -3.27
N GLN A 68 11.63 8.59 -3.33
CA GLN A 68 10.67 7.90 -2.46
C GLN A 68 10.59 6.41 -2.79
N ARG A 69 10.55 6.04 -4.08
CA ARG A 69 10.56 4.65 -4.52
C ARG A 69 11.78 3.92 -3.98
N VAL A 70 12.96 4.51 -4.15
CA VAL A 70 14.21 3.95 -3.62
C VAL A 70 14.17 3.84 -2.09
N LYS A 71 13.68 4.88 -1.39
CA LYS A 71 13.55 4.84 0.08
C LYS A 71 12.59 3.74 0.54
N PHE A 72 11.46 3.55 -0.13
CA PHE A 72 10.48 2.52 0.23
C PHE A 72 11.03 1.11 0.01
N VAL A 73 11.61 0.85 -1.16
CA VAL A 73 12.24 -0.45 -1.47
C VAL A 73 13.33 -0.79 -0.45
N ASN A 74 14.19 0.19 -0.12
CA ASN A 74 15.22 -0.01 0.89
C ASN A 74 14.64 -0.35 2.28
N ILE A 75 13.52 0.26 2.68
CA ILE A 75 12.84 -0.09 3.94
C ILE A 75 12.30 -1.53 3.88
N VAL A 76 11.63 -1.91 2.79
CA VAL A 76 11.10 -3.27 2.61
C VAL A 76 12.22 -4.31 2.69
N ASP A 77 13.36 -4.05 2.04
CA ASP A 77 14.51 -4.95 2.07
C ASP A 77 15.16 -5.02 3.46
N SER A 78 15.19 -3.92 4.21
CA SER A 78 15.64 -3.93 5.61
C SER A 78 14.70 -4.71 6.52
N VAL A 79 13.38 -4.62 6.29
CA VAL A 79 12.38 -5.44 7.01
C VAL A 79 12.57 -6.92 6.71
N LYS A 80 12.76 -7.31 5.43
CA LYS A 80 13.01 -8.70 5.04
C LYS A 80 14.29 -9.29 5.62
N ARG A 81 15.34 -8.46 5.74
CA ARG A 81 16.64 -8.85 6.33
C ARG A 81 16.61 -8.89 7.86
N HIS A 82 15.54 -8.42 8.50
CA HIS A 82 15.44 -8.42 9.95
C HIS A 82 15.45 -9.86 10.50
N PRO A 83 16.22 -10.17 11.57
CA PRO A 83 16.36 -11.54 12.08
C PRO A 83 15.03 -12.17 12.49
N ASP A 84 14.11 -11.36 13.02
CA ASP A 84 12.79 -11.82 13.45
C ASP A 84 11.78 -11.98 12.29
N PHE A 85 12.10 -11.55 11.07
CA PHE A 85 11.15 -11.53 9.95
C PHE A 85 10.64 -12.92 9.60
N SER A 86 11.53 -13.89 9.37
CA SER A 86 11.12 -15.22 8.96
C SER A 86 10.39 -15.97 10.09
N ALA A 87 10.97 -15.97 11.29
CA ALA A 87 10.46 -16.76 12.41
C ALA A 87 9.18 -16.18 13.04
N LYS A 88 9.09 -14.86 13.23
CA LYS A 88 7.98 -14.24 13.97
C LYS A 88 6.86 -13.71 13.07
N TYR A 89 7.17 -13.39 11.82
CA TYR A 89 6.21 -12.86 10.86
C TYR A 89 5.88 -13.84 9.73
N GLN A 90 6.83 -14.23 8.89
CA GLN A 90 6.56 -15.01 7.66
C GLN A 90 5.96 -16.38 7.95
N ASN A 91 6.55 -17.13 8.89
CA ASN A 91 6.20 -18.52 9.17
C ASN A 91 5.22 -18.69 10.33
N ASN A 92 4.71 -17.60 10.89
CA ASN A 92 3.82 -17.63 12.04
C ASN A 92 2.35 -17.78 11.57
N PRO A 93 1.62 -18.83 11.97
CA PRO A 93 0.24 -19.02 11.51
C PRO A 93 -0.75 -18.05 12.18
N ASP A 94 -0.41 -17.51 13.36
CA ASP A 94 -1.29 -16.62 14.12
C ASP A 94 -1.32 -15.19 13.50
N PRO A 95 -2.46 -14.73 12.97
CA PRO A 95 -2.57 -13.41 12.36
C PRO A 95 -2.33 -12.25 13.34
N ILE A 96 -2.69 -12.40 14.62
CA ILE A 96 -2.53 -11.32 15.61
C ILE A 96 -1.04 -11.19 15.94
N ASN A 97 -0.40 -12.29 16.29
CA ASN A 97 1.01 -12.30 16.65
C ASN A 97 1.90 -11.88 15.47
N ARG A 98 1.55 -12.26 14.23
CA ARG A 98 2.20 -11.74 13.02
C ARG A 98 2.10 -10.23 12.90
N GLY A 99 0.92 -9.66 13.12
CA GLY A 99 0.71 -8.20 13.07
C GLY A 99 1.62 -7.47 14.07
N LEU A 100 1.65 -7.95 15.31
CA LEU A 100 2.51 -7.38 16.37
C LEU A 100 4.01 -7.53 16.04
N ALA A 101 4.41 -8.68 15.52
CA ALA A 101 5.79 -8.92 15.10
C ALA A 101 6.20 -7.97 13.98
N PHE A 102 5.36 -7.79 12.96
CA PHE A 102 5.62 -6.86 11.87
C PHE A 102 5.75 -5.41 12.36
N GLU A 103 4.83 -4.95 13.22
CA GLU A 103 4.89 -3.61 13.78
C GLU A 103 6.20 -3.38 14.55
N LYS A 104 6.61 -4.36 15.35
CA LYS A 104 7.87 -4.31 16.09
C LYS A 104 9.08 -4.22 15.15
N ILE A 105 9.15 -5.10 14.15
CA ILE A 105 10.23 -5.12 13.15
C ILE A 105 10.30 -3.77 12.43
N LEU A 106 9.16 -3.24 11.98
CA LEU A 106 9.12 -1.97 11.27
C LEU A 106 9.62 -0.82 12.14
N LYS A 107 9.22 -0.76 13.42
CA LYS A 107 9.72 0.24 14.37
C LYS A 107 11.24 0.15 14.56
N GLU A 108 11.77 -1.06 14.73
CA GLU A 108 13.21 -1.29 14.91
C GLU A 108 14.01 -0.86 13.68
N VAL A 109 13.54 -1.22 12.47
CA VAL A 109 14.15 -0.80 11.20
C VAL A 109 14.15 0.73 11.06
N MET A 110 13.04 1.40 11.38
CA MET A 110 12.97 2.86 11.28
C MET A 110 13.88 3.57 12.30
N LEU A 111 14.02 3.03 13.50
CA LEU A 111 14.94 3.55 14.52
C LEU A 111 16.40 3.37 14.10
N GLN A 112 16.74 2.19 13.57
CA GLN A 112 18.09 1.91 13.06
C GLN A 112 18.46 2.88 11.93
N ARG A 113 17.55 3.11 11.00
CA ARG A 113 17.78 4.05 9.89
C ARG A 113 17.96 5.50 10.37
N ARG A 114 17.14 5.95 11.32
CA ARG A 114 17.34 7.27 11.97
C ARG A 114 18.74 7.37 12.60
N LYS A 115 19.20 6.30 13.26
CA LYS A 115 20.53 6.27 13.88
C LYS A 115 21.63 6.42 12.83
N GLU A 116 21.55 5.66 11.74
CA GLU A 116 22.49 5.74 10.61
C GLU A 116 22.53 7.15 10.00
N ASP A 117 21.37 7.76 9.77
CA ASP A 117 21.28 9.14 9.25
C ASP A 117 21.94 10.14 10.21
N LEU A 118 21.68 10.02 11.52
CA LEU A 118 22.31 10.88 12.53
C LEU A 118 23.82 10.65 12.65
N GLU A 119 24.28 9.40 12.51
CA GLU A 119 25.71 9.08 12.50
C GLU A 119 26.42 9.72 11.31
N LEU A 120 25.82 9.70 10.12
CA LEU A 120 26.35 10.39 8.95
C LEU A 120 26.51 11.90 9.21
N TYR A 121 25.50 12.56 9.78
CA TYR A 121 25.59 13.98 10.12
C TYR A 121 26.63 14.27 11.21
N LYS A 122 26.77 13.39 12.20
CA LYS A 122 27.81 13.52 13.23
C LYS A 122 29.21 13.41 12.63
N LEU A 123 29.44 12.45 11.74
CA LEU A 123 30.71 12.30 11.03
C LEU A 123 31.01 13.54 10.19
N PHE A 124 30.01 14.02 9.44
CA PHE A 124 30.13 15.24 8.64
C PHE A 124 30.50 16.47 9.47
N ALA A 125 29.92 16.63 10.65
CA ALA A 125 30.15 17.81 11.50
C ALA A 125 31.44 17.74 12.34
N ASN A 126 31.82 16.54 12.82
CA ASN A 126 32.86 16.40 13.83
C ASN A 126 34.16 15.76 13.33
N ASP A 127 34.15 15.09 12.17
CA ASP A 127 35.33 14.43 11.61
C ASP A 127 35.85 15.20 10.39
N THR A 128 36.97 15.89 10.57
CA THR A 128 37.59 16.69 9.51
C THR A 128 38.07 15.85 8.33
N ALA A 129 38.60 14.64 8.57
CA ALA A 129 39.09 13.79 7.50
C ALA A 129 37.92 13.25 6.65
N PHE A 130 36.83 12.85 7.32
CA PHE A 130 35.58 12.49 6.67
C PHE A 130 35.05 13.66 5.83
N TYR A 131 34.93 14.86 6.41
CA TYR A 131 34.46 16.05 5.70
C TYR A 131 35.29 16.35 4.45
N THR A 132 36.63 16.38 4.57
CA THR A 132 37.52 16.71 3.45
C THR A 132 37.37 15.70 2.31
N SER A 133 37.39 14.40 2.63
CA SER A 133 37.21 13.35 1.62
C SER A 133 35.83 13.39 0.96
N TYR A 134 34.77 13.58 1.75
CA TYR A 134 33.40 13.68 1.25
C TYR A 134 33.23 14.89 0.32
N ALA A 135 33.70 16.07 0.74
CA ALA A 135 33.64 17.29 -0.06
C ALA A 135 34.41 17.15 -1.37
N GLN A 136 35.62 16.59 -1.36
CA GLN A 136 36.41 16.36 -2.58
C GLN A 136 35.70 15.44 -3.57
N ASN A 137 35.06 14.36 -3.09
CA ASN A 137 34.30 13.45 -3.95
C ASN A 137 33.08 14.15 -4.56
N VAL A 138 32.34 14.92 -3.76
CA VAL A 138 31.19 15.70 -4.25
C VAL A 138 31.64 16.75 -5.27
N GLN A 139 32.73 17.47 -5.03
CA GLN A 139 33.27 18.46 -5.96
C GLN A 139 33.60 17.85 -7.33
N ARG A 140 34.29 16.70 -7.35
CA ARG A 140 34.60 15.98 -8.59
C ARG A 140 33.34 15.59 -9.37
N MET A 141 32.29 15.16 -8.67
CA MET A 141 31.02 14.76 -9.31
C MET A 141 30.26 15.96 -9.89
N VAL A 142 30.37 17.13 -9.26
CA VAL A 142 29.75 18.37 -9.74
C VAL A 142 30.59 19.04 -10.85
N GLY A 143 31.81 18.56 -11.09
CA GLY A 143 32.67 19.03 -12.18
C GLY A 143 33.59 20.20 -11.82
N PHE A 144 33.91 20.36 -10.53
CA PHE A 144 34.93 21.29 -10.04
C PHE A 144 36.21 20.55 -9.64
#